data_AF-S7VJA4-F1
#
_entry.id   AF-S7VJA4-F1
#
_cell.length_a   1.000
_cell.length_b   1.000
_cell.length_c   1.000
_cell.angle_alpha   90.00
_cell.angle_beta   90.00
_cell.angle_gamma   90.00
#
_symmetry.space_group_name_H-M   'P 1'
#
loop_
_entity.id
_entity.type
_entity.pdbx_description
1 polymer ?
#
loop_
_entity_poly.entity_id
_entity_poly.type
_entity_poly.pdbx_seq_one_letter_code
_entity_poly.pdbx_strand_id
1 'polypeptide(L)'
;MKGFDTEMEIKGIVFALISAVFVGLVYITIRKIGSGDHPVVVVNYFMIISAVIGGVLAINDWVNPVGKEWLVLLSLGVFGYFAQLYMTKAMQAGETNQVAPLKYLEVIFTMIIGLFWFGEIYTIWSVLGILLIVLGLTLNVVTKKK
;
A
#
# COMPACT_ATOMS: atom_id res chain seq x y z
N MET A 1 23.66 -9.20 -1.97
CA MET A 1 22.59 -9.69 -1.10
C MET A 1 23.06 -9.50 0.34
N LYS A 2 22.54 -8.50 1.07
CA LYS A 2 22.80 -8.40 2.52
C LYS A 2 22.25 -9.67 3.18
N GLY A 3 22.99 -10.21 4.14
CA GLY A 3 22.80 -11.55 4.72
C GLY A 3 21.34 -11.89 5.02
N PHE A 4 20.93 -13.07 4.55
CA PHE A 4 19.64 -13.66 4.83
C PHE A 4 19.66 -14.29 6.23
N ASP A 5 19.29 -13.52 7.26
CA ASP A 5 19.02 -14.08 8.59
C ASP A 5 17.64 -14.74 8.57
N THR A 6 17.61 -16.07 8.42
CA THR A 6 16.40 -16.89 8.20
C THR A 6 15.33 -16.68 9.29
N GLU A 7 15.71 -16.34 10.52
CA GLU A 7 14.76 -16.08 11.61
C GLU A 7 14.01 -14.74 11.47
N MET A 8 14.68 -13.68 10.97
CA MET A 8 14.03 -12.41 10.66
C MET A 8 13.07 -12.58 9.47
N GLU A 9 13.43 -13.45 8.52
CA GLU A 9 12.63 -13.75 7.34
C GLU A 9 11.29 -14.40 7.69
N ILE A 10 11.28 -15.42 8.56
CA ILE A 10 10.04 -16.11 8.96
C ILE A 10 9.10 -15.16 9.71
N LYS A 11 9.61 -14.35 10.64
CA LYS A 11 8.81 -13.35 11.36
C LYS A 11 8.20 -12.32 10.40
N GLY A 12 9.00 -11.84 9.44
CA GLY A 12 8.54 -10.92 8.40
C GLY A 12 7.42 -11.52 7.54
N ILE A 13 7.57 -12.78 7.10
CA ILE A 13 6.54 -13.48 6.32
C ILE A 13 5.26 -13.64 7.12
N VAL A 14 5.35 -14.03 8.40
CA VAL A 14 4.17 -14.17 9.28
C VAL A 14 3.44 -12.83 9.42
N PHE A 15 4.15 -11.74 9.68
CA PHE A 15 3.54 -10.40 9.75
C PHE A 15 2.91 -9.98 8.42
N ALA A 16 3.55 -10.29 7.29
CA ALA A 16 3.00 -10.00 5.96
C ALA A 16 1.69 -10.76 5.71
N LEU A 17 1.62 -12.05 6.07
CA LEU A 17 0.40 -12.86 5.95
C LEU A 17 -0.72 -12.35 6.85
N ILE A 18 -0.42 -12.04 8.12
CA ILE A 18 -1.39 -11.46 9.05
C ILE A 18 -1.91 -10.13 8.50
N SER A 19 -1.01 -9.25 8.04
CA SER A 19 -1.36 -7.98 7.43
C SER A 19 -2.29 -8.16 6.22
N ALA A 20 -2.01 -9.13 5.34
CA ALA A 20 -2.86 -9.40 4.18
C ALA A 20 -4.31 -9.76 4.57
N VAL A 21 -4.50 -10.55 5.64
CA VAL A 21 -5.83 -10.88 6.18
C VAL A 21 -6.54 -9.62 6.68
N PHE A 22 -5.87 -8.80 7.49
CA PHE A 22 -6.44 -7.56 8.01
C PHE A 22 -6.78 -6.56 6.89
N VAL A 23 -5.91 -6.41 5.90
CA VAL A 23 -6.16 -5.57 4.72
C VAL A 23 -7.40 -6.03 3.97
N GLY A 24 -7.58 -7.34 3.79
CA GLY A 24 -8.80 -7.91 3.21
C GLY A 24 -10.05 -7.55 4.02
N LEU A 25 -10.00 -7.68 5.35
CA LEU A 25 -11.09 -7.30 6.25
C LEU A 25 -11.41 -5.81 6.19
N VAL A 26 -10.39 -4.95 6.11
CA VAL A 26 -10.56 -3.49 5.96
C VAL A 26 -11.32 -3.18 4.66
N TYR A 27 -10.96 -3.80 3.53
CA TYR A 27 -11.64 -3.57 2.26
C TYR A 27 -13.09 -4.05 2.27
N ILE A 28 -13.36 -5.20 2.89
CA ILE A 28 -14.73 -5.71 3.07
C ILE A 28 -15.54 -4.73 3.93
N THR A 29 -14.95 -4.24 5.03
CA THR A 29 -15.60 -3.29 5.94
C THR A 29 -15.92 -1.96 5.24
N ILE A 30 -14.95 -1.37 4.54
CA ILE A 30 -15.16 -0.12 3.78
C ILE A 30 -16.27 -0.29 2.75
N ARG A 31 -16.28 -1.42 2.03
CA ARG A 31 -17.35 -1.73 1.08
C ARG A 31 -18.71 -1.91 1.76
N LYS A 32 -18.75 -2.53 2.94
CA LYS A 32 -19.98 -2.70 3.73
C LYS A 32 -20.54 -1.37 4.22
N ILE A 33 -19.68 -0.41 4.57
CA ILE A 33 -20.09 0.98 4.88
C ILE A 33 -20.76 1.59 3.64
N GLY A 34 -20.20 1.38 2.45
CA GLY A 34 -20.80 1.82 1.18
C GLY A 34 -21.09 3.32 1.19
N SER A 35 -22.36 3.70 1.00
CA SER A 35 -22.82 5.09 1.04
C SER A 35 -23.32 5.55 2.41
N GLY A 36 -23.17 4.75 3.48
CA GLY A 36 -23.64 5.09 4.82
C GLY A 36 -22.91 6.30 5.41
N ASP A 37 -21.58 6.30 5.32
CA ASP A 37 -20.74 7.40 5.79
C ASP A 37 -19.90 7.99 4.65
N HIS A 38 -19.69 9.31 4.70
CA HIS A 38 -18.86 9.98 3.73
C HIS A 38 -17.39 9.49 3.82
N PRO A 39 -16.71 9.17 2.70
CA PRO A 39 -15.38 8.54 2.72
C PRO A 39 -14.32 9.32 3.52
N VAL A 40 -14.43 10.65 3.58
CA VAL A 40 -13.55 11.51 4.39
C VAL A 40 -13.62 11.16 5.88
N VAL A 41 -14.81 10.79 6.38
CA VAL A 41 -15.00 10.43 7.80
C VAL A 41 -14.22 9.14 8.10
N VAL A 42 -14.41 8.12 7.28
CA VAL A 42 -13.71 6.83 7.40
C VAL A 42 -12.18 7.01 7.39
N VAL A 43 -11.68 7.80 6.43
CA VAL A 43 -10.24 8.06 6.28
C VAL A 43 -9.70 8.86 7.46
N ASN A 44 -10.44 9.86 7.94
CA ASN A 44 -10.02 10.67 9.09
C ASN A 44 -9.86 9.83 10.36
N TYR A 45 -10.82 8.96 10.67
CA TYR A 45 -10.70 8.04 11.80
C TYR A 45 -9.52 7.09 11.63
N PHE A 46 -9.35 6.52 10.43
CA PHE A 46 -8.21 5.64 10.13
C PHE A 46 -6.87 6.36 10.34
N MET A 47 -6.73 7.60 9.86
CA MET A 47 -5.50 8.37 9.98
C MET A 47 -5.19 8.77 11.42
N ILE A 48 -6.19 9.20 12.20
CA ILE A 48 -5.99 9.55 13.62
C ILE A 48 -5.56 8.32 14.42
N ILE A 49 -6.24 7.19 14.24
CA ILE A 49 -5.90 5.94 14.95
C ILE A 49 -4.50 5.47 14.53
N SER A 50 -4.18 5.52 13.24
CA SER A 50 -2.86 5.14 12.72
C SER A 50 -1.75 6.05 13.26
N ALA A 51 -2.00 7.36 13.37
CA ALA A 51 -1.06 8.31 13.93
C ALA A 51 -0.83 8.08 15.44
N VAL A 52 -1.89 7.79 16.21
CA VAL A 52 -1.77 7.49 17.65
C VAL A 52 -1.00 6.18 17.85
N ILE A 53 -1.39 5.10 17.17
CA ILE A 53 -0.71 3.80 17.32
C ILE A 53 0.74 3.89 16.83
N GLY A 54 0.96 4.48 15.65
CA GLY A 54 2.31 4.68 15.10
C GLY A 54 3.17 5.55 16.01
N GLY A 55 2.61 6.61 16.58
CA GLY A 55 3.27 7.46 17.56
C GLY A 55 3.68 6.70 18.81
N VAL A 56 2.77 5.89 19.39
CA VAL A 56 3.05 5.06 20.57
C VAL A 56 4.15 4.04 20.29
N LEU A 57 4.09 3.36 19.15
CA LEU A 57 5.11 2.38 18.75
C LEU A 57 6.48 3.04 18.51
N ALA A 58 6.51 4.28 18.04
CA ALA A 58 7.73 5.02 17.78
C ALA A 58 8.41 5.59 19.05
N ILE A 59 7.77 5.59 20.23
CA ILE A 59 8.31 6.21 21.46
C ILE A 59 9.68 5.62 21.84
N ASN A 60 9.84 4.30 21.75
CA ASN A 60 11.08 3.64 22.20
C ASN A 60 12.27 3.92 21.26
N ASP A 61 12.01 4.19 19.98
CA ASP A 61 13.01 4.34 18.93
C ASP A 61 12.87 5.69 18.20
N TRP A 62 12.42 6.74 18.91
CA TRP A 62 12.11 8.03 18.31
C TRP A 62 13.37 8.75 17.83
N VAL A 63 13.38 9.13 16.55
CA VAL A 63 14.43 9.96 15.95
C VAL A 63 13.82 11.27 15.51
N ASN A 64 14.38 12.39 16.00
CA ASN A 64 13.90 13.71 15.62
C ASN A 64 14.31 14.04 14.17
N PRO A 65 13.34 14.35 13.28
CA PRO A 65 13.67 14.67 11.91
C PRO A 65 14.39 16.01 11.79
N VAL A 66 15.39 16.09 10.90
CA VAL A 66 16.25 17.25 10.71
C VAL A 66 16.13 17.81 9.29
N GLY A 67 15.95 19.13 9.17
CA GLY A 67 16.00 19.85 7.90
C GLY A 67 14.99 19.33 6.86
N LYS A 68 15.49 18.69 5.80
CA LYS A 68 14.69 18.22 4.65
C LYS A 68 13.76 17.04 5.00
N GLU A 69 14.04 16.32 6.09
CA GLU A 69 13.22 15.16 6.50
C GLU A 69 11.79 15.56 6.83
N TRP A 70 11.58 16.74 7.40
CA TRP A 70 10.24 17.29 7.63
C TRP A 70 9.42 17.43 6.34
N LEU A 71 10.06 17.90 5.26
CA LEU A 71 9.39 18.06 3.98
C LEU A 71 8.98 16.70 3.40
N VAL A 72 9.83 15.69 3.52
CA VAL A 72 9.54 14.32 3.06
C VAL A 72 8.41 13.70 3.90
N LEU A 73 8.45 13.84 5.22
CA LEU A 73 7.40 13.32 6.11
C LEU A 73 6.04 14.00 5.88
N LEU A 74 6.03 15.33 5.72
CA LEU A 74 4.80 16.05 5.38
C LEU A 74 4.26 15.63 4.01
N SER A 75 5.14 15.46 3.02
CA SER A 75 4.74 14.97 1.70
C SER A 75 4.13 13.57 1.80
N LEU A 76 4.75 12.65 2.55
CA LEU A 76 4.20 11.32 2.80
C LEU A 76 2.81 11.38 3.45
N GLY A 77 2.60 12.26 4.43
CA GLY A 77 1.30 12.46 5.06
C GLY A 77 0.23 12.96 4.07
N VAL A 78 0.56 13.97 3.26
CA VAL A 78 -0.38 14.53 2.26
C VAL A 78 -0.73 13.50 1.20
N PHE A 79 0.28 12.90 0.55
CA PHE A 79 0.04 11.90 -0.50
C PHE A 79 -0.64 10.64 0.07
N GLY A 80 -0.25 10.21 1.28
CA GLY A 80 -0.88 9.09 1.98
C GLY A 80 -2.36 9.35 2.27
N TYR A 81 -2.72 10.57 2.69
CA TYR A 81 -4.12 10.97 2.91
C TYR A 81 -4.94 10.89 1.62
N PHE A 82 -4.45 11.48 0.52
CA PHE A 82 -5.17 11.42 -0.76
C PHE A 82 -5.24 9.99 -1.31
N ALA A 83 -4.16 9.21 -1.21
CA ALA A 83 -4.16 7.81 -1.61
C ALA A 83 -5.24 7.00 -0.86
N GLN A 84 -5.29 7.15 0.47
CA GLN A 84 -6.28 6.47 1.30
C GLN A 84 -7.71 6.96 1.01
N LEU A 85 -7.89 8.25 0.72
CA LEU A 85 -9.18 8.83 0.37
C LEU A 85 -9.73 8.28 -0.94
N TYR A 86 -8.92 8.26 -2.00
CA TYR A 86 -9.35 7.71 -3.29
C TYR A 86 -9.54 6.20 -3.22
N MET A 87 -8.70 5.47 -2.46
CA MET A 87 -8.89 4.05 -2.18
C MET A 87 -10.25 3.80 -1.51
N THR A 88 -10.57 4.55 -0.46
CA THR A 88 -11.84 4.41 0.27
C THR A 88 -13.03 4.72 -0.64
N LYS A 89 -12.96 5.82 -1.41
CA LYS A 89 -13.98 6.16 -2.42
C LYS A 89 -14.18 5.06 -3.44
N ALA A 90 -13.10 4.50 -3.99
CA ALA A 90 -13.16 3.44 -4.99
C ALA A 90 -13.81 2.17 -4.41
N MET A 91 -13.47 1.80 -3.17
CA MET A 91 -14.02 0.63 -2.49
C MET A 91 -15.47 0.81 -2.06
N GLN A 92 -15.91 2.02 -1.74
CA GLN A 92 -17.31 2.34 -1.44
C GLN A 92 -18.18 2.41 -2.71
N ALA A 93 -17.64 2.95 -3.80
CA ALA A 93 -18.40 3.20 -5.04
C ALA A 93 -18.46 2.00 -6.00
N GLY A 94 -17.46 1.11 -5.98
CA GLY A 94 -17.32 0.03 -6.96
C GLY A 94 -17.40 -1.37 -6.36
N GLU A 95 -17.66 -2.36 -7.22
CA GLU A 95 -17.37 -3.74 -6.87
C GLU A 95 -15.85 -3.91 -6.71
N THR A 96 -15.40 -4.45 -5.57
CA THR A 96 -13.99 -4.78 -5.26
C THR A 96 -13.25 -5.46 -6.43
N ASN A 97 -14.01 -6.18 -7.27
CA ASN A 97 -13.55 -6.87 -8.46
C ASN A 97 -12.99 -5.98 -9.58
N GLN A 98 -13.37 -4.70 -9.67
CA GLN A 98 -12.82 -3.75 -10.65
C GLN A 98 -11.64 -2.94 -10.09
N VAL A 99 -11.60 -2.76 -8.77
CA VAL A 99 -10.53 -2.00 -8.08
C VAL A 99 -9.29 -2.87 -7.87
N ALA A 100 -9.46 -4.18 -7.67
CA ALA A 100 -8.33 -5.10 -7.44
C ALA A 100 -7.28 -5.10 -8.57
N PRO A 101 -7.63 -5.12 -9.88
CA PRO A 101 -6.65 -4.96 -10.94
C PRO A 101 -5.89 -3.63 -10.87
N LEU A 102 -6.57 -2.51 -10.60
CA LEU A 102 -5.93 -1.19 -10.54
C LEU A 102 -4.83 -1.11 -9.46
N LYS A 103 -4.97 -1.87 -8.35
CA LYS A 103 -3.94 -1.90 -7.30
C LYS A 103 -2.59 -2.44 -7.80
N TYR A 104 -2.55 -3.36 -8.74
CA TYR A 104 -1.27 -3.90 -9.21
C TYR A 104 -0.49 -2.90 -10.09
N LEU A 105 -1.13 -1.84 -10.61
CA LEU A 105 -0.42 -0.75 -11.28
C LEU A 105 0.56 -0.06 -10.34
N GLU A 106 0.31 -0.10 -9.03
CA GLU A 106 1.22 0.37 -7.98
C GLU A 106 2.63 -0.22 -8.13
N VAL A 107 2.75 -1.48 -8.54
CA VAL A 107 4.06 -2.15 -8.77
C VAL A 107 4.82 -1.48 -9.91
N ILE A 108 4.13 -1.13 -10.99
CA ILE A 108 4.74 -0.46 -12.15
C ILE A 108 5.19 0.95 -11.75
N PHE A 109 4.33 1.72 -11.09
CA PHE A 109 4.67 3.06 -10.64
C PHE A 109 5.81 3.06 -9.62
N THR A 110 5.80 2.11 -8.67
CA THR A 110 6.88 1.95 -7.68
C THR A 110 8.21 1.67 -8.36
N MET A 111 8.24 0.81 -9.38
CA MET A 111 9.48 0.56 -10.13
C MET A 111 9.99 1.82 -10.84
N ILE A 112 9.11 2.53 -11.54
CA ILE A 112 9.49 3.76 -12.26
C ILE A 112 10.07 4.78 -11.28
N ILE A 113 9.38 5.00 -10.15
CA ILE A 113 9.85 5.93 -9.10
C ILE A 113 11.16 5.42 -8.49
N GLY A 114 11.29 4.12 -8.21
CA GLY A 114 12.51 3.48 -7.72
C GLY A 114 13.70 3.71 -8.63
N LEU A 115 13.52 3.57 -9.94
CA LEU A 115 14.57 3.78 -10.94
C LEU A 115 14.96 5.25 -11.06
N PHE A 116 13.99 6.17 -11.18
CA PHE A 116 14.27 7.58 -11.45
C PHE A 116 14.62 8.40 -10.21
N TRP A 117 13.99 8.11 -9.06
CA TRP A 117 14.13 8.90 -7.84
C TRP A 117 15.14 8.30 -6.86
N PHE A 118 15.14 6.97 -6.71
CA PHE A 118 16.02 6.26 -5.78
C PHE A 118 17.26 5.67 -6.45
N GLY A 119 17.34 5.71 -7.79
CA GLY A 119 18.46 5.16 -8.56
C GLY A 119 18.59 3.64 -8.42
N GLU A 120 17.50 2.94 -8.12
CA GLU A 120 17.50 1.49 -7.95
C GLU A 120 17.84 0.78 -9.28
N ILE A 121 18.83 -0.10 -9.24
CA ILE A 121 19.21 -0.93 -10.38
C ILE A 121 18.44 -2.25 -10.29
N TYR A 122 17.41 -2.37 -11.11
CA TYR A 122 16.65 -3.61 -11.22
C TYR A 122 17.42 -4.67 -12.01
N THR A 123 17.51 -5.88 -11.45
CA THR A 123 18.09 -7.04 -12.12
C THR A 123 17.16 -7.57 -13.20
N ILE A 124 17.69 -8.34 -14.15
CA ILE A 124 16.88 -9.01 -15.18
C ILE A 124 15.74 -9.86 -14.58
N TRP A 125 16.00 -10.49 -13.43
CA TRP A 125 15.02 -11.28 -12.67
C TRP A 125 13.88 -10.42 -12.09
N SER A 126 14.21 -9.21 -11.64
CA SER A 126 13.21 -8.25 -11.12
C SER A 126 12.27 -7.79 -12.24
N VAL A 127 12.84 -7.48 -13.41
CA VAL A 127 12.08 -7.09 -14.60
C VAL A 127 11.18 -8.23 -15.08
N LEU A 128 11.69 -9.46 -15.12
CA LEU A 128 10.90 -10.66 -15.47
C LEU A 128 9.74 -10.89 -14.49
N GLY A 129 9.99 -10.80 -13.19
CA GLY A 129 8.93 -10.95 -12.18
C GLY A 129 7.81 -9.93 -12.37
N ILE A 130 8.16 -8.68 -12.70
CA ILE A 130 7.18 -7.62 -12.89
C ILE A 130 6.41 -7.79 -14.21
N LEU A 131 7.08 -8.22 -15.28
CA LEU A 131 6.41 -8.63 -16.52
C LEU A 131 5.36 -9.73 -16.26
N LEU A 132 5.68 -10.73 -15.44
CA LEU A 132 4.72 -11.78 -15.07
C LEU A 132 3.51 -11.23 -14.30
N ILE A 133 3.72 -10.30 -13.36
CA ILE A 133 2.63 -9.64 -12.62
C ILE A 133 1.70 -8.89 -13.59
N VAL A 134 2.27 -8.10 -14.51
CA VAL A 134 1.50 -7.31 -15.49
C VAL A 134 0.75 -8.19 -16.49
N LEU A 135 1.37 -9.28 -16.96
CA LEU A 135 0.71 -10.26 -17.82
C LEU A 135 -0.46 -10.95 -17.12
N GLY A 136 -0.26 -11.42 -15.88
CA GLY A 136 -1.31 -12.04 -15.08
C GLY A 136 -2.52 -11.11 -14.87
N LEU A 137 -2.25 -9.82 -14.63
CA LEU A 137 -3.29 -8.80 -14.53
C LEU A 137 -4.05 -8.59 -15.84
N THR A 138 -3.32 -8.45 -16.94
CA THR A 138 -3.94 -8.19 -18.25
C THR A 138 -4.86 -9.34 -18.63
N LEU A 139 -4.43 -10.58 -18.38
CA LEU A 139 -5.25 -11.78 -18.58
C LEU A 139 -6.49 -11.78 -17.67
N ASN A 140 -6.35 -11.46 -16.38
CA ASN A 140 -7.48 -11.43 -15.45
C ASN A 140 -8.57 -10.43 -15.88
N VAL A 141 -8.16 -9.24 -16.34
CA VAL A 141 -9.09 -8.21 -16.82
C VAL A 141 -9.77 -8.64 -18.12
N VAL A 142 -9.03 -9.23 -19.06
CA VAL A 142 -9.57 -9.70 -20.34
C VAL A 142 -10.57 -10.85 -20.13
N THR A 143 -10.30 -11.79 -19.22
CA THR A 143 -11.21 -12.90 -18.93
C THR A 143 -12.49 -12.44 -18.24
N LYS A 144 -12.44 -11.46 -17.34
CA LYS A 144 -13.66 -10.90 -16.70
C LYS A 144 -14.57 -10.11 -17.64
N LYS A 145 -14.08 -9.71 -18.83
CA LYS A 145 -14.87 -9.02 -19.86
C LYS A 145 -15.62 -9.97 -20.81
N LYS A 146 -15.30 -11.27 -20.80
CA LYS A 146 -16.03 -12.32 -21.53
C LYS A 146 -17.03 -13.01 -20.63
#